data_AF-A0A8H9LHP7-F1
#
_entry.id   AF-A0A8H9LHP7-F1
#
_cell.length_a   1.000
_cell.length_b   1.000
_cell.length_c   1.000
_cell.angle_alpha   90.00
_cell.angle_beta   90.00
_cell.angle_gamma   90.00
#
_symmetry.space_group_name_H-M   'P 1'
#
loop_
_entity.id
_entity.type
_entity.pdbx_description
1 polymer ?
#
loop_
_entity_poly.entity_id
_entity_poly.type
_entity_poly.pdbx_seq_one_letter_code
_entity_poly.pdbx_strand_id
1 'polypeptide(L)'
;MISNPTGSVPGEPRVLPVPRDPDGPYRVIMVCTGNICRSAMAEVVLLDRLGAAGLAGRVEVASSGVSGEERGNPMDSRARRLLLASGYGEGCDGGGAVAARIASHRAHRITDAEIAGSDLILAMTASHERELMRRAQRAVVIIDEPEGPRSAGRRIRMFREFDPKSAADLAAIAQGLVSRSRLDAPDPWYGGMEDFEDTLAMVERVVDELAPALSVLMRDRLI
;
A
#
# COMPACT_ATOMS: atom_id res chain seq x y z
N MET A 1 -12.69 12.32 42.65
CA MET A 1 -13.31 12.73 41.37
C MET A 1 -12.49 13.91 40.90
N ILE A 2 -11.65 13.81 39.88
CA ILE A 2 -12.00 13.50 38.49
C ILE A 2 -10.92 12.59 37.90
N SER A 3 -11.34 11.43 37.41
CA SER A 3 -10.53 10.49 36.63
C SER A 3 -10.22 11.11 35.28
N ASN A 4 -8.99 10.98 34.80
CA ASN A 4 -8.61 11.37 33.44
C ASN A 4 -8.52 10.09 32.58
N PRO A 5 -9.39 9.87 31.58
CA PRO A 5 -9.27 8.74 30.68
C PRO A 5 -9.01 9.21 29.24
N THR A 6 -7.77 9.05 28.75
CA THR A 6 -7.40 8.90 27.32
C THR A 6 -5.92 8.50 27.33
N GLY A 7 -5.48 7.31 26.94
CA GLY A 7 -5.89 6.58 25.74
C GLY A 7 -4.93 6.96 24.60
N SER A 8 -4.10 5.99 24.19
CA SER A 8 -3.07 6.01 23.13
C SER A 8 -1.71 6.63 23.46
N VAL A 9 -0.68 5.78 23.55
CA VAL A 9 0.68 6.15 23.15
C VAL A 9 0.73 5.95 21.64
N PRO A 10 1.01 6.98 20.82
CA PRO A 10 1.19 6.81 19.39
C PRO A 10 2.39 5.89 19.15
N GLY A 11 2.19 4.82 18.37
CA GLY A 11 3.31 4.13 17.75
C GLY A 11 4.11 5.14 16.94
N GLU A 12 5.44 5.04 16.95
CA GLU A 12 6.31 5.91 16.16
C GLU A 12 5.74 6.11 14.74
N PRO A 13 5.79 7.32 14.17
CA PRO A 13 5.41 7.50 12.78
C PRO A 13 6.16 6.45 11.97
N ARG A 14 5.40 5.58 11.28
CA ARG A 14 5.99 4.51 10.48
C ARG A 14 6.81 5.18 9.39
N VAL A 15 8.11 5.30 9.63
CA VAL A 15 9.02 6.09 8.81
C VAL A 15 8.90 5.61 7.37
N LEU A 16 8.62 6.57 6.48
CA LEU A 16 8.56 6.36 5.05
C LEU A 16 9.93 6.74 4.47
N PRO A 17 10.39 6.05 3.41
CA PRO A 17 11.66 6.38 2.79
C PRO A 17 11.62 7.79 2.20
N VAL A 18 12.78 8.43 2.14
CA VAL A 18 12.94 9.73 1.50
C VAL A 18 12.58 9.62 0.01
N PRO A 19 12.03 10.68 -0.59
CA PRO A 19 11.74 10.71 -2.01
C PRO A 19 13.01 10.52 -2.85
N ARG A 20 12.92 9.78 -3.95
CA ARG A 20 13.99 9.66 -4.95
C ARG A 20 14.16 10.95 -5.73
N ASP A 21 13.05 11.62 -6.00
CA ASP A 21 12.99 12.93 -6.64
C ASP A 21 12.38 13.92 -5.63
N PRO A 22 13.16 14.88 -5.11
CA PRO A 22 12.66 15.83 -4.10
C PRO A 22 11.60 16.78 -4.68
N ASP A 23 11.69 17.08 -5.98
CA ASP A 23 10.82 18.03 -6.68
C ASP A 23 9.62 17.32 -7.34
N GLY A 24 9.72 16.01 -7.52
CA GLY A 24 8.69 15.15 -8.10
C GLY A 24 7.64 14.62 -7.09
N PRO A 25 6.54 14.04 -7.60
CA PRO A 25 5.55 13.39 -6.77
C PRO A 25 6.12 12.14 -6.09
N TYR A 26 5.64 11.86 -4.88
CA TYR A 26 6.00 10.64 -4.16
C TYR A 26 5.27 9.43 -4.74
N ARG A 27 6.00 8.38 -5.14
CA ARG A 27 5.44 7.23 -5.85
C ARG A 27 5.25 6.03 -4.96
N VAL A 28 3.99 5.61 -4.80
CA VAL A 28 3.58 4.42 -4.06
C VAL A 28 3.02 3.37 -5.04
N ILE A 29 3.55 2.15 -5.01
CA ILE A 29 3.01 1.05 -5.80
C ILE A 29 2.61 -0.14 -4.92
N MET A 30 1.37 -0.59 -5.07
CA MET A 30 0.82 -1.76 -4.39
C MET A 30 1.03 -3.02 -5.24
N VAL A 31 1.51 -4.13 -4.66
CA VAL A 31 1.87 -5.33 -5.44
C VAL A 31 1.22 -6.58 -4.87
N CYS A 32 0.40 -7.27 -5.67
CA CYS A 32 -0.15 -8.59 -5.34
C CYS A 32 0.25 -9.63 -6.40
N THR A 33 -0.49 -10.74 -6.50
CA THR A 33 -0.20 -11.79 -7.48
C THR A 33 -0.57 -11.35 -8.90
N GLY A 34 -1.86 -11.16 -9.17
CA GLY A 34 -2.39 -10.87 -10.51
C GLY A 34 -2.85 -9.43 -10.76
N ASN A 35 -2.74 -8.52 -9.78
CA ASN A 35 -3.16 -7.12 -9.92
C ASN A 35 -4.66 -6.90 -10.22
N ILE A 36 -5.54 -7.80 -9.78
CA ILE A 36 -6.99 -7.66 -10.01
C ILE A 36 -7.83 -7.57 -8.71
N CYS A 37 -7.30 -8.03 -7.57
CA CYS A 37 -8.00 -8.01 -6.28
C CYS A 37 -7.34 -7.03 -5.30
N ARG A 38 -6.42 -7.53 -4.45
CA ARG A 38 -5.82 -6.80 -3.31
C ARG A 38 -5.14 -5.48 -3.67
N SER A 39 -4.18 -5.50 -4.60
CA SER A 39 -3.42 -4.29 -4.94
C SER A 39 -4.27 -3.24 -5.66
N ALA A 40 -5.22 -3.68 -6.48
CA ALA A 40 -6.18 -2.82 -7.15
C ALA A 40 -7.13 -2.13 -6.16
N MET A 41 -7.65 -2.87 -5.18
CA MET A 41 -8.44 -2.27 -4.07
C MET A 41 -7.60 -1.27 -3.28
N ALA A 42 -6.37 -1.63 -2.90
CA ALA A 42 -5.49 -0.74 -2.13
C ALA A 42 -5.14 0.57 -2.85
N GLU A 43 -4.96 0.52 -4.17
CA GLU A 43 -4.77 1.71 -4.99
C GLU A 43 -6.00 2.63 -4.96
N VAL A 44 -7.21 2.06 -5.12
CA VAL A 44 -8.47 2.81 -5.10
C VAL A 44 -8.68 3.50 -3.75
N VAL A 45 -8.50 2.75 -2.64
CA VAL A 45 -8.70 3.30 -1.30
C VAL A 45 -7.65 4.38 -0.99
N LEU A 46 -6.38 4.19 -1.38
CA LEU A 46 -5.36 5.21 -1.15
C LEU A 46 -5.59 6.47 -1.98
N LEU A 47 -6.00 6.34 -3.25
CA LEU A 47 -6.37 7.49 -4.08
C LEU A 47 -7.50 8.30 -3.45
N ASP A 48 -8.53 7.63 -2.93
CA ASP A 48 -9.65 8.26 -2.24
C ASP A 48 -9.18 9.07 -1.02
N ARG A 49 -8.40 8.46 -0.12
CA ARG A 49 -7.88 9.16 1.08
C ARG A 49 -6.95 10.32 0.73
N LEU A 50 -6.10 10.18 -0.29
CA LEU A 50 -5.21 11.25 -0.74
C LEU A 50 -5.97 12.40 -1.39
N GLY A 51 -7.03 12.11 -2.16
CA GLY A 51 -7.93 13.12 -2.72
C GLY A 51 -8.60 13.93 -1.61
N ALA A 52 -9.18 13.24 -0.62
CA ALA A 52 -9.79 13.88 0.55
C ALA A 52 -8.79 14.70 1.37
N ALA A 53 -7.52 14.30 1.42
CA ALA A 53 -6.44 15.03 2.10
C ALA A 53 -5.83 16.18 1.27
N GLY A 54 -6.30 16.43 0.04
CA GLY A 54 -5.76 17.48 -0.83
C GLY A 54 -4.35 17.19 -1.36
N LEU A 55 -3.96 15.91 -1.45
CA LEU A 55 -2.64 15.46 -1.92
C LEU A 55 -2.64 14.93 -3.35
N ALA A 56 -3.75 15.11 -4.08
CA ALA A 56 -3.83 14.77 -5.49
C ALA A 56 -2.66 15.43 -6.27
N GLY A 57 -1.91 14.62 -7.02
CA GLY A 57 -0.75 15.08 -7.79
C GLY A 57 0.55 15.27 -7.00
N ARG A 58 0.52 15.26 -5.65
CA ARG A 58 1.74 15.23 -4.82
C ARG A 58 2.19 13.80 -4.51
N VAL A 59 1.24 12.87 -4.50
CA VAL A 59 1.48 11.44 -4.36
C VAL A 59 0.87 10.71 -5.55
N GLU A 60 1.70 9.97 -6.27
CA GLU A 60 1.28 9.07 -7.35
C GLU A 60 1.07 7.68 -6.79
N VAL A 61 -0.11 7.11 -7.04
CA VAL A 61 -0.45 5.75 -6.63
C VAL A 61 -0.64 4.88 -7.86
N ALA A 62 -0.01 3.71 -7.82
CA ALA A 62 -0.17 2.66 -8.82
C ALA A 62 -0.38 1.31 -8.14
N SER A 63 -0.83 0.33 -8.92
CA SER A 63 -0.79 -1.07 -8.51
C SER A 63 -0.25 -1.97 -9.63
N SER A 64 0.30 -3.11 -9.25
CA SER A 64 0.83 -4.12 -10.18
C SER A 64 0.78 -5.53 -9.58
N GLY A 65 1.20 -6.51 -10.37
CA GLY A 65 1.27 -7.93 -10.01
C GLY A 65 2.69 -8.46 -10.14
N VAL A 66 3.07 -9.45 -9.32
CA VAL A 66 4.32 -10.19 -9.56
C VAL A 66 4.21 -11.14 -10.76
N SER A 67 2.98 -11.57 -11.09
CA SER A 67 2.62 -12.38 -12.24
C SER A 67 2.10 -11.52 -13.39
N GLY A 68 2.20 -12.04 -14.61
CA GLY A 68 1.60 -11.45 -15.81
C GLY A 68 0.36 -12.19 -16.32
N GLU A 69 -0.17 -13.17 -15.58
CA GLU A 69 -1.30 -14.02 -15.98
C GLU A 69 -2.56 -13.21 -16.28
N GLU A 70 -2.80 -12.14 -15.54
CA GLU A 70 -3.98 -11.28 -15.67
C GLU A 70 -3.73 -10.04 -16.55
N ARG A 71 -2.65 -10.02 -17.34
CA ARG A 71 -2.26 -8.83 -18.10
C ARG A 71 -3.42 -8.31 -18.97
N GLY A 72 -3.77 -7.04 -18.78
CA GLY A 72 -4.82 -6.35 -19.53
C GLY A 72 -6.24 -6.60 -19.00
N ASN A 73 -6.42 -7.48 -18.02
CA ASN A 73 -7.72 -7.70 -17.41
C ASN A 73 -8.12 -6.51 -16.51
N PRO A 74 -9.43 -6.22 -16.39
CA PRO A 74 -9.92 -5.25 -15.42
C PRO A 74 -9.76 -5.80 -13.99
N MET A 75 -10.12 -4.98 -12.99
CA MET A 75 -10.28 -5.48 -11.63
C MET A 75 -11.24 -6.68 -11.59
N ASP A 76 -11.04 -7.58 -10.63
CA ASP A 76 -11.98 -8.67 -10.37
C ASP A 76 -13.38 -8.07 -10.15
N SER A 77 -14.37 -8.62 -10.82
CA SER A 77 -15.75 -8.13 -10.78
C SER A 77 -16.32 -8.00 -9.36
N ARG A 78 -15.91 -8.89 -8.43
CA ARG A 78 -16.31 -8.87 -7.01
C ARG A 78 -15.68 -7.69 -6.29
N ALA A 79 -14.36 -7.50 -6.45
CA ALA A 79 -13.66 -6.34 -5.90
C ALA A 79 -14.24 -5.02 -6.43
N ARG A 80 -14.46 -4.92 -7.75
CA ARG A 80 -15.06 -3.74 -8.39
C ARG A 80 -16.46 -3.46 -7.85
N ARG A 81 -17.31 -4.48 -7.75
CA ARG A 81 -18.67 -4.33 -7.22
C ARG A 81 -18.66 -3.87 -5.77
N LEU A 82 -17.79 -4.46 -4.95
CA LEU A 82 -17.65 -4.10 -3.55
C LEU A 82 -17.19 -2.64 -3.39
N LEU A 83 -16.15 -2.23 -4.10
CA LEU A 83 -15.67 -0.84 -4.08
C LEU A 83 -16.78 0.16 -4.40
N LEU A 84 -17.53 -0.08 -5.48
CA LEU A 84 -18.64 0.79 -5.87
C LEU A 84 -19.77 0.78 -4.82
N ALA A 85 -20.12 -0.38 -4.26
CA ALA A 85 -21.12 -0.50 -3.21
C ALA A 85 -20.70 0.19 -1.90
N SER A 86 -19.39 0.31 -1.65
CA SER A 86 -18.81 1.05 -0.52
C SER A 86 -18.64 2.55 -0.80
N GLY A 87 -19.14 3.07 -1.92
CA GLY A 87 -19.13 4.50 -2.25
C GLY A 87 -17.84 5.00 -2.91
N TYR A 88 -16.87 4.13 -3.21
CA TYR A 88 -15.65 4.53 -3.91
C TYR A 88 -15.99 4.96 -5.35
N GLY A 89 -15.70 6.22 -5.68
CA GLY A 89 -15.97 6.83 -6.98
C GLY A 89 -17.17 7.78 -7.02
N GLU A 90 -17.84 8.03 -5.89
CA GLU A 90 -19.00 8.94 -5.82
C GLU A 90 -18.62 10.43 -5.61
N GLY A 91 -17.34 10.78 -5.55
CA GLY A 91 -16.86 12.18 -5.65
C GLY A 91 -16.20 12.77 -4.40
N CYS A 92 -15.96 11.97 -3.35
CA CYS A 92 -15.22 12.39 -2.14
C CYS A 92 -13.75 12.76 -2.42
N ASP A 93 -13.21 12.30 -3.55
CA ASP A 93 -11.82 12.47 -3.98
C ASP A 93 -11.51 13.81 -4.67
N GLY A 94 -12.52 14.69 -4.79
CA GLY A 94 -12.37 16.03 -5.34
C GLY A 94 -12.21 16.12 -6.85
N GLY A 95 -12.37 15.02 -7.60
CA GLY A 95 -12.14 15.07 -9.06
C GLY A 95 -12.51 13.84 -9.90
N GLY A 96 -13.13 12.81 -9.32
CA GLY A 96 -13.54 11.62 -10.08
C GLY A 96 -12.36 10.72 -10.51
N ALA A 97 -11.17 10.94 -9.94
CA ALA A 97 -9.98 10.16 -10.20
C ALA A 97 -10.14 8.69 -9.78
N VAL A 98 -10.84 8.45 -8.67
CA VAL A 98 -11.20 7.13 -8.15
C VAL A 98 -12.15 6.41 -9.12
N ALA A 99 -13.22 7.09 -9.58
CA ALA A 99 -14.15 6.52 -10.55
C ALA A 99 -13.45 6.18 -11.87
N ALA A 100 -12.61 7.10 -12.37
CA ALA A 100 -11.79 6.88 -13.55
C ALA A 100 -10.85 5.68 -13.36
N ARG A 101 -10.17 5.58 -12.22
CA ARG A 101 -9.26 4.46 -11.92
C ARG A 101 -10.00 3.12 -11.89
N ILE A 102 -11.14 3.03 -11.21
CA ILE A 102 -11.95 1.79 -11.18
C ILE A 102 -12.35 1.36 -12.59
N ALA A 103 -12.71 2.30 -13.47
CA ALA A 103 -13.11 2.01 -14.84
C ALA A 103 -11.94 1.66 -15.77
N SER A 104 -10.80 2.36 -15.61
CA SER A 104 -9.65 2.26 -16.50
C SER A 104 -8.59 1.25 -16.05
N HIS A 105 -8.72 0.66 -14.85
CA HIS A 105 -7.75 -0.28 -14.32
C HIS A 105 -7.44 -1.41 -15.31
N ARG A 106 -6.16 -1.68 -15.52
CA ARG A 106 -5.69 -2.79 -16.36
C ARG A 106 -4.53 -3.44 -15.64
N ALA A 107 -4.69 -4.72 -15.32
CA ALA A 107 -3.68 -5.47 -14.62
C ALA A 107 -2.39 -5.57 -15.45
N HIS A 108 -1.25 -5.40 -14.80
CA HIS A 108 0.05 -5.67 -15.43
C HIS A 108 1.05 -6.23 -14.43
N ARG A 109 2.04 -6.93 -14.98
CA ARG A 109 3.19 -7.38 -14.21
C ARG A 109 4.09 -6.19 -13.92
N ILE A 110 4.51 -6.02 -12.68
CA ILE A 110 5.46 -4.99 -12.29
C ILE A 110 6.73 -5.09 -13.13
N THR A 111 7.27 -3.96 -13.55
CA THR A 111 8.50 -3.82 -14.35
C THR A 111 9.68 -3.43 -13.45
N ASP A 112 10.90 -3.65 -13.94
CA ASP A 112 12.09 -3.23 -13.19
C ASP A 112 12.21 -1.71 -13.13
N ALA A 113 11.67 -0.99 -14.14
CA ALA A 113 11.55 0.46 -14.14
C ALA A 113 10.61 0.97 -13.05
N GLU A 114 9.46 0.32 -12.83
CA GLU A 114 8.56 0.65 -11.72
C GLU A 114 9.20 0.37 -10.36
N ILE A 115 9.97 -0.73 -10.24
CA ILE A 115 10.72 -1.01 -9.01
C ILE A 115 11.76 0.09 -8.75
N ALA A 116 12.50 0.50 -9.78
CA ALA A 116 13.52 1.53 -9.68
C ALA A 116 12.94 2.94 -9.43
N GLY A 117 11.79 3.25 -10.02
CA GLY A 117 11.18 4.57 -9.99
C GLY A 117 10.24 4.82 -8.81
N SER A 118 9.88 3.78 -8.04
CA SER A 118 8.99 3.92 -6.89
C SER A 118 9.74 4.33 -5.63
N ASP A 119 9.12 5.18 -4.83
CA ASP A 119 9.62 5.55 -3.52
C ASP A 119 9.27 4.49 -2.48
N LEU A 120 8.05 3.94 -2.58
CA LEU A 120 7.52 2.92 -1.70
C LEU A 120 6.79 1.82 -2.50
N ILE A 121 7.16 0.57 -2.27
CA ILE A 121 6.60 -0.62 -2.88
C ILE A 121 5.98 -1.48 -1.77
N LEU A 122 4.67 -1.70 -1.83
CA LEU A 122 3.91 -2.39 -0.80
C LEU A 122 3.44 -3.75 -1.29
N ALA A 123 4.15 -4.79 -0.84
CA ALA A 123 3.89 -6.17 -1.19
C ALA A 123 2.78 -6.78 -0.33
N MET A 124 1.80 -7.43 -0.94
CA MET A 124 0.68 -8.04 -0.22
C MET A 124 1.07 -9.27 0.60
N THR A 125 2.19 -9.93 0.30
CA THR A 125 2.66 -11.13 1.02
C THR A 125 4.19 -11.17 1.08
N ALA A 126 4.73 -12.00 1.96
CA ALA A 126 6.15 -12.26 2.07
C ALA A 126 6.71 -12.93 0.79
N SER A 127 5.90 -13.69 0.06
CA SER A 127 6.31 -14.22 -1.25
C SER A 127 6.44 -13.12 -2.30
N HIS A 128 5.52 -12.16 -2.34
CA HIS A 128 5.61 -10.99 -3.21
C HIS A 128 6.83 -10.12 -2.85
N GLU A 129 7.05 -9.85 -1.56
CA GLU A 129 8.21 -9.10 -1.08
C GLU A 129 9.52 -9.77 -1.53
N ARG A 130 9.67 -11.09 -1.30
CA ARG A 130 10.86 -11.82 -1.73
C ARG A 130 11.10 -11.75 -3.24
N GLU A 131 10.04 -11.82 -4.05
CA GLU A 131 10.17 -11.67 -5.51
C GLU A 131 10.64 -10.26 -5.90
N LEU A 132 10.05 -9.23 -5.29
CA LEU A 132 10.44 -7.84 -5.53
C LEU A 132 11.90 -7.58 -5.13
N MET A 133 12.32 -8.09 -3.95
CA MET A 133 13.70 -8.01 -3.49
C MET A 133 14.68 -8.68 -4.44
N ARG A 134 14.36 -9.90 -4.92
CA ARG A 134 15.18 -10.60 -5.92
C ARG A 134 15.33 -9.82 -7.21
N ARG A 135 14.23 -9.22 -7.70
CA ARG A 135 14.25 -8.42 -8.92
C ARG A 135 15.03 -7.12 -8.76
N ALA A 136 14.83 -6.41 -7.66
CA ALA A 136 15.60 -5.22 -7.32
C ALA A 136 17.10 -5.51 -7.26
N GLN A 137 17.50 -6.62 -6.62
CA GLN A 137 18.90 -7.04 -6.57
C GLN A 137 19.47 -7.33 -7.97
N ARG A 138 18.72 -8.04 -8.81
CA ARG A 138 19.14 -8.35 -10.19
C ARG A 138 19.25 -7.11 -11.07
N ALA A 139 18.38 -6.13 -10.86
CA ALA A 139 18.37 -4.86 -11.59
C ALA A 139 19.28 -3.80 -10.96
N VAL A 140 20.02 -4.13 -9.87
CA VAL A 140 20.91 -3.22 -9.14
C VAL A 140 20.19 -1.95 -8.67
N VAL A 141 18.94 -2.10 -8.23
CA VAL A 141 18.14 -1.00 -7.68
C VAL A 141 18.49 -0.80 -6.21
N ILE A 142 18.82 0.44 -5.85
CA ILE A 142 18.99 0.85 -4.46
C ILE A 142 17.61 0.88 -3.79
N ILE A 143 17.38 -0.05 -2.87
CA ILE A 143 16.08 -0.24 -2.17
C ILE A 143 16.15 0.03 -0.67
N ASP A 144 17.36 0.20 -0.13
CA ASP A 144 17.61 0.62 1.23
C ASP A 144 18.32 1.97 1.18
N GLU A 145 17.98 2.87 2.10
CA GLU A 145 18.77 4.08 2.30
C GLU A 145 20.13 3.74 2.90
N PRO A 146 21.22 4.34 2.38
CA PRO A 146 22.57 4.05 2.85
C PRO A 146 22.81 4.46 4.32
N GLU A 147 22.00 5.38 4.86
CA GLU A 147 22.13 5.91 6.22
C GLU A 147 20.75 5.97 6.91
N GLY A 148 20.53 5.14 7.94
CA GLY A 148 19.29 5.13 8.73
C GLY A 148 19.05 3.83 9.52
N PRO A 149 18.10 3.79 10.47
CA PRO A 149 17.71 2.55 11.12
C PRO A 149 17.30 1.51 10.07
N ARG A 150 17.76 0.25 10.20
CA ARG A 150 17.59 -0.84 9.21
C ARG A 150 16.15 -1.07 8.71
N SER A 151 15.15 -0.54 9.42
CA SER A 151 13.73 -0.69 9.14
C SER A 151 13.11 0.50 8.38
N ALA A 152 13.68 1.69 8.52
CA ALA A 152 13.04 2.98 8.18
C ALA A 152 13.24 3.40 6.71
N GLY A 153 14.42 3.11 6.14
CA GLY A 153 14.76 3.46 4.75
C GLY A 153 14.42 2.40 3.71
N ARG A 154 13.67 1.36 4.08
CA ARG A 154 13.32 0.25 3.16
C ARG A 154 12.21 0.69 2.22
N ARG A 155 12.49 0.66 0.92
CA ARG A 155 11.51 1.00 -0.13
C ARG A 155 10.58 -0.15 -0.47
N ILE A 156 11.03 -1.39 -0.32
CA ILE A 156 10.17 -2.58 -0.45
C ILE A 156 9.74 -3.04 0.93
N ARG A 157 8.43 -3.01 1.19
CA ARG A 157 7.83 -3.38 2.48
C ARG A 157 6.57 -4.21 2.26
N MET A 158 6.14 -4.94 3.28
CA MET A 158 4.84 -5.60 3.23
C MET A 158 3.71 -4.60 3.53
N PHE A 159 2.55 -4.76 2.91
CA PHE A 159 1.41 -3.86 3.09
C PHE A 159 0.90 -3.86 4.54
N ARG A 160 0.76 -5.05 5.15
CA ARG A 160 0.41 -5.20 6.59
C ARG A 160 1.55 -4.84 7.55
N GLU A 161 2.71 -4.48 6.98
CA GLU A 161 3.58 -3.39 7.45
C GLU A 161 2.83 -2.41 8.33
N PHE A 162 1.83 -1.76 7.73
CA PHE A 162 1.21 -0.56 8.23
C PHE A 162 -0.08 -0.83 9.03
N ASP A 163 -0.49 -2.09 9.16
CA ASP A 163 -1.70 -2.49 9.88
C ASP A 163 -1.52 -2.35 11.41
N PRO A 164 -2.34 -1.56 12.13
CA PRO A 164 -2.31 -1.52 13.59
C PRO A 164 -2.54 -2.89 14.24
N LYS A 165 -3.32 -3.77 13.61
CA LYS A 165 -3.56 -5.13 14.12
C LYS A 165 -2.33 -6.04 14.00
N SER A 166 -1.30 -5.63 13.28
CA SER A 166 -0.06 -6.40 13.09
C SER A 166 1.04 -6.06 14.10
N ALA A 167 0.80 -5.19 15.08
CA ALA A 167 1.83 -4.78 16.06
C ALA A 167 2.47 -5.97 16.82
N ALA A 168 1.66 -6.93 17.27
CA ALA A 168 2.16 -8.11 17.97
C ALA A 168 2.97 -9.04 17.06
N ASP A 169 2.49 -9.29 15.83
CA ASP A 169 3.22 -10.08 14.84
C ASP A 169 4.55 -9.40 14.46
N LEU A 170 4.57 -8.06 14.32
CA LEU A 170 5.79 -7.30 14.04
C LEU A 170 6.83 -7.43 15.16
N ALA A 171 6.40 -7.33 16.42
CA ALA A 171 7.29 -7.52 17.56
C ALA A 171 7.86 -8.95 17.60
N ALA A 172 7.03 -9.96 17.31
CA ALA A 172 7.46 -11.35 17.25
C ALA A 172 8.44 -11.62 16.08
N ILE A 173 8.20 -11.00 14.92
CA ILE A 173 9.09 -11.07 13.75
C ILE A 173 10.45 -10.44 14.07
N ALA A 174 10.47 -9.26 14.72
CA ALA A 174 11.70 -8.58 15.11
C ALA A 174 12.56 -9.42 16.08
N GLN A 175 11.92 -10.26 16.90
CA GLN A 175 12.58 -11.21 17.79
C GLN A 175 12.91 -12.56 17.12
N GLY A 176 12.59 -12.73 15.84
CA GLY A 176 12.79 -13.99 15.12
C GLY A 176 11.88 -15.14 15.56
N LEU A 177 10.82 -14.85 16.32
CA LEU A 177 9.91 -15.86 16.88
C LEU A 177 8.94 -16.41 15.83
N VAL A 178 8.56 -15.60 14.84
CA VAL A 178 7.63 -15.98 13.78
C VAL A 178 8.09 -15.47 12.41
N SER A 179 7.63 -16.14 11.36
CA SER A 179 7.89 -15.76 9.97
C SER A 179 7.15 -14.47 9.57
N ARG A 180 7.73 -13.71 8.63
CA ARG A 180 7.10 -12.56 7.97
C ARG A 180 5.77 -12.90 7.28
N SER A 181 5.54 -14.16 6.93
CA SER A 181 4.26 -14.62 6.37
C SER A 181 3.06 -14.41 7.30
N ARG A 182 3.26 -14.13 8.60
CA ARG A 182 2.20 -13.68 9.51
C ARG A 182 1.57 -12.36 9.07
N LEU A 183 2.30 -11.56 8.31
CA LEU A 183 1.86 -10.30 7.72
C LEU A 183 1.26 -10.48 6.32
N ASP A 184 1.05 -11.71 5.84
CA ASP A 184 0.43 -11.92 4.54
C ASP A 184 -1.01 -11.37 4.54
N ALA A 185 -1.34 -10.56 3.54
CA ALA A 185 -2.70 -10.14 3.27
C ALA A 185 -3.49 -11.34 2.73
N PRO A 186 -4.62 -11.71 3.38
CA PRO A 186 -5.48 -12.82 2.94
C PRO A 186 -5.83 -12.68 1.46
N ASP A 187 -5.76 -13.78 0.71
CA ASP A 187 -6.09 -13.78 -0.71
C ASP A 187 -7.57 -14.11 -0.92
N PRO A 188 -8.41 -13.15 -1.35
CA PRO A 188 -9.85 -13.40 -1.47
C PRO A 188 -10.23 -14.22 -2.70
N TRP A 189 -9.27 -14.50 -3.60
CA TRP A 189 -9.55 -15.10 -4.90
C TRP A 189 -10.33 -16.42 -4.84
N TYR A 190 -9.90 -17.32 -3.96
CA TYR A 190 -10.49 -18.65 -3.77
C TYR A 190 -11.73 -18.65 -2.84
N GLY A 191 -12.10 -17.48 -2.35
CA GLY A 191 -13.15 -17.28 -1.36
C GLY A 191 -14.47 -16.75 -1.93
N GLY A 192 -15.39 -16.48 -1.00
CA GLY A 192 -16.68 -15.85 -1.25
C GLY A 192 -16.60 -14.31 -1.18
N MET A 193 -17.76 -13.65 -1.17
CA MET A 193 -17.80 -12.19 -1.01
C MET A 193 -17.29 -11.72 0.35
N GLU A 194 -17.49 -12.51 1.40
CA GLU A 194 -16.98 -12.23 2.76
C GLU A 194 -15.47 -12.05 2.76
N ASP A 195 -14.72 -12.87 2.01
CA ASP A 195 -13.26 -12.73 1.91
C ASP A 195 -12.84 -11.41 1.22
N PHE A 196 -13.64 -10.91 0.27
CA PHE A 196 -13.41 -9.60 -0.35
C PHE A 196 -13.73 -8.46 0.62
N GLU A 197 -14.77 -8.60 1.41
CA GLU A 197 -15.15 -7.63 2.46
C GLU A 197 -14.06 -7.54 3.53
N ASP A 198 -13.58 -8.68 4.03
CA ASP A 198 -12.46 -8.76 4.97
C ASP A 198 -11.18 -8.15 4.38
N THR A 199 -10.92 -8.41 3.09
CA THR A 199 -9.78 -7.82 2.38
C THR A 199 -9.92 -6.31 2.27
N LEU A 200 -11.09 -5.79 1.93
CA LEU A 200 -11.33 -4.35 1.84
C LEU A 200 -11.20 -3.69 3.21
N ALA A 201 -11.79 -4.27 4.26
CA ALA A 201 -11.67 -3.77 5.62
C ALA A 201 -10.21 -3.77 6.14
N MET A 202 -9.40 -4.74 5.70
CA MET A 202 -7.96 -4.74 5.94
C MET A 202 -7.25 -3.61 5.18
N VAL A 203 -7.58 -3.44 3.89
CA VAL A 203 -7.04 -2.36 3.05
C VAL A 203 -7.34 -0.99 3.65
N GLU A 204 -8.60 -0.73 4.01
CA GLU A 204 -9.03 0.56 4.60
C GLU A 204 -8.26 0.87 5.87
N ARG A 205 -8.21 -0.07 6.81
CA ARG A 205 -7.49 0.12 8.06
C ARG A 205 -6.00 0.40 7.88
N VAL A 206 -5.36 -0.23 6.88
CA VAL A 206 -3.96 0.03 6.57
C VAL A 206 -3.79 1.41 5.92
N VAL A 207 -4.66 1.76 4.98
CA VAL A 207 -4.60 3.03 4.27
C VAL A 207 -4.90 4.21 5.19
N ASP A 208 -5.78 4.03 6.18
CA ASP A 208 -6.09 5.04 7.19
C ASP A 208 -4.88 5.39 8.08
N GLU A 209 -3.87 4.51 8.17
CA GLU A 209 -2.56 4.82 8.77
C GLU A 209 -1.57 5.40 7.76
N LEU A 210 -1.58 4.89 6.53
CA LEU A 210 -0.62 5.26 5.48
C LEU A 210 -0.86 6.68 4.95
N ALA A 211 -2.11 7.08 4.74
CA ALA A 211 -2.45 8.38 4.17
C ALA A 211 -2.02 9.54 5.08
N PRO A 212 -2.26 9.53 6.41
CA PRO A 212 -1.70 10.54 7.31
C PRO A 212 -0.17 10.59 7.31
N ALA A 213 0.51 9.44 7.24
CA ALA A 213 1.97 9.39 7.17
C ALA A 213 2.50 10.06 5.90
N LEU A 214 1.86 9.81 4.75
CA LEU A 214 2.16 10.51 3.50
C LEU A 214 1.88 12.02 3.59
N SER A 215 0.81 12.42 4.26
CA SER A 215 0.48 13.84 4.51
C SER A 215 1.52 14.56 5.37
N VAL A 216 2.11 13.89 6.35
CA VAL A 216 3.23 14.44 7.13
C VAL A 216 4.45 14.59 6.22
N LEU A 217 4.84 13.52 5.52
CA LEU A 217 6.00 13.52 4.63
C LEU A 217 5.91 14.63 3.55
N MET A 218 4.74 14.88 2.97
CA MET A 218 4.55 15.91 1.94
C MET A 218 4.48 17.34 2.50
N ARG A 219 4.16 17.53 3.79
CA ARG A 219 4.17 18.84 4.45
C ARG A 219 5.57 19.28 4.80
N ASP A 220 6.42 18.36 5.23
CA ASP A 220 7.81 18.65 5.58
C ASP A 220 8.66 19.10 4.37
N ARG A 221 8.13 18.94 3.13
CA ARG A 221 8.73 19.49 1.90
C ARG A 221 8.39 20.97 1.61
N LEU A 222 7.51 21.59 2.38
CA LEU A 222 7.06 22.98 2.14
C LEU A 222 7.89 24.03 2.90
N ILE A 223 9.00 23.63 3.53
CA ILE A 223 9.86 24.49 4.37
C ILE A 223 11.27 24.57 3.76
#